data_AF-A0A259RUB5-F1
#
_entry.id   AF-A0A259RUB5-F1
#
_cell.length_a   1.000
_cell.length_b   1.000
_cell.length_c   1.000
_cell.angle_alpha   90.00
_cell.angle_beta   90.00
_cell.angle_gamma   90.00
#
_symmetry.space_group_name_H-M   'P 1'
#
loop_
_entity.id
_entity.type
_entity.pdbx_description
1 polymer ?
#
loop_
_entity_poly.entity_id
_entity_poly.type
_entity_poly.pdbx_seq_one_letter_code
_entity_poly.pdbx_strand_id
1 'polypeptide(L)'
;MDAAGGVVSALDELSLGPADVELALDPTLPALRADPVLLQRVLVNLLTNAVRHSPAGDRVIVSTSRLGERAEIRVADRGEGIPEDQRESAFLPFQRHGDTDNTTGLGLGLALSRGFAEGMGGTLTAEDTPGGGLTMVVSLPLAEAPGSEVPDPDALVDGHDRETGSPFSFPSRKVPETRAESGRLRDGNDLNTPTEEDPR
;
A
#
# COMPACT_ATOMS: atom_id res chain seq x y z
N MET A 1 8.12 -11.40 -10.03
CA MET A 1 9.56 -11.10 -9.78
C MET A 1 9.79 -10.93 -8.28
N ASP A 2 11.01 -11.06 -7.79
CA ASP A 2 11.34 -10.65 -6.42
C ASP A 2 11.43 -9.11 -6.32
N ALA A 3 11.00 -8.56 -5.18
CA ALA A 3 11.10 -7.13 -4.86
C ALA A 3 12.54 -6.76 -4.47
N ALA A 4 13.23 -7.58 -3.68
CA ALA A 4 14.58 -7.28 -3.18
C ALA A 4 15.60 -7.26 -4.33
N GLY A 5 15.57 -8.25 -5.21
CA GLY A 5 16.36 -8.27 -6.45
C GLY A 5 16.06 -7.10 -7.39
N GLY A 6 14.82 -6.59 -7.41
CA GLY A 6 14.45 -5.37 -8.13
C GLY A 6 15.12 -4.12 -7.56
N VAL A 7 15.17 -4.00 -6.23
CA VAL A 7 15.89 -2.93 -5.52
C VAL A 7 17.40 -3.04 -5.76
N VAL A 8 18.00 -4.22 -5.57
CA VAL A 8 19.45 -4.43 -5.78
C VAL A 8 19.88 -4.09 -7.21
N SER A 9 19.13 -4.53 -8.23
CA SER A 9 19.43 -4.21 -9.64
C SER A 9 19.46 -2.70 -9.91
N ALA A 10 18.59 -1.92 -9.24
CA ALA A 10 18.54 -0.48 -9.38
C ALA A 10 19.68 0.25 -8.62
N LEU A 11 20.14 -0.31 -7.50
CA LEU A 11 21.31 0.19 -6.77
C LEU A 11 22.61 -0.07 -7.55
N ASP A 12 22.74 -1.26 -8.14
CA ASP A 12 23.87 -1.63 -8.99
C ASP A 12 23.95 -0.73 -10.24
N GLU A 13 22.82 -0.45 -10.93
CA GLU A 13 22.78 0.47 -12.09
C GLU A 13 23.24 1.88 -11.72
N LEU A 14 22.92 2.35 -10.51
CA LEU A 14 23.32 3.67 -10.01
C LEU A 14 24.67 3.67 -9.26
N SER A 15 25.30 2.50 -9.06
CA SER A 15 26.50 2.31 -8.24
C SER A 15 26.39 2.86 -6.80
N LEU A 16 25.18 2.80 -6.21
CA LEU A 16 24.90 3.27 -4.85
C LEU A 16 25.33 2.24 -3.80
N GLY A 17 25.95 2.69 -2.72
CA GLY A 17 26.46 1.83 -1.65
C GLY A 17 25.82 2.08 -0.27
N PRO A 18 26.31 1.39 0.78
CA PRO A 18 25.85 1.56 2.16
C PRO A 18 26.14 2.93 2.78
N ALA A 19 26.85 3.81 2.06
CA ALA A 19 27.04 5.21 2.44
C ALA A 19 25.85 6.09 2.01
N ASP A 20 25.16 5.70 0.94
CA ASP A 20 24.13 6.48 0.25
C ASP A 20 22.72 5.96 0.56
N VAL A 21 22.58 4.65 0.78
CA VAL A 21 21.28 3.97 0.94
C VAL A 21 21.27 3.04 2.16
N GLU A 22 20.15 3.05 2.89
CA GLU A 22 19.81 2.12 3.98
C GLU A 22 18.67 1.19 3.56
N LEU A 23 18.78 -0.10 3.87
CA LEU A 23 17.87 -1.14 3.38
C LEU A 23 17.08 -1.80 4.51
N ALA A 24 15.76 -1.68 4.47
CA ALA A 24 14.80 -2.32 5.36
C ALA A 24 13.82 -3.19 4.55
N LEU A 25 14.38 -4.19 3.85
CA LEU A 25 13.64 -5.08 2.96
C LEU A 25 13.03 -6.25 3.75
N ASP A 26 11.74 -6.52 3.57
CA ASP A 26 11.04 -7.70 4.09
C ASP A 26 11.48 -8.96 3.32
N PRO A 27 12.20 -9.92 3.97
CA PRO A 27 12.68 -11.14 3.32
C PRO A 27 11.59 -12.22 3.17
N THR A 28 10.36 -11.96 3.65
CA THR A 28 9.20 -12.86 3.56
C THR A 28 8.15 -12.39 2.55
N LEU A 29 8.40 -11.25 1.90
CA LEU A 29 7.51 -10.63 0.91
C LEU A 29 7.34 -11.55 -0.33
N PRO A 30 6.10 -11.96 -0.69
CA PRO A 30 5.88 -12.78 -1.87
C PRO A 30 6.27 -12.07 -3.18
N ALA A 31 6.52 -12.86 -4.23
CA ALA A 31 6.88 -12.33 -5.53
C ALA A 31 5.81 -11.36 -6.08
N LEU A 32 6.27 -10.28 -6.72
CA LEU A 32 5.43 -9.23 -7.33
C LEU A 32 4.94 -9.65 -8.72
N ARG A 33 3.70 -9.26 -9.06
CA ARG A 33 3.21 -9.24 -10.44
C ARG A 33 3.64 -7.93 -11.10
N ALA A 34 4.91 -7.89 -11.49
CA ALA A 34 5.56 -6.73 -12.11
C ALA A 34 6.55 -7.19 -13.19
N ASP A 35 6.79 -6.31 -14.17
CA ASP A 35 7.85 -6.48 -15.17
C ASP A 35 9.20 -6.02 -14.58
N PRO A 36 10.26 -6.83 -14.62
CA PRO A 36 11.55 -6.46 -14.01
C PRO A 36 12.19 -5.20 -14.58
N VAL A 37 12.10 -4.98 -15.90
CA VAL A 37 12.75 -3.85 -16.57
C VAL A 37 11.99 -2.56 -16.29
N LEU A 38 10.65 -2.61 -16.31
CA LEU A 38 9.83 -1.45 -15.95
C LEU A 38 9.97 -1.10 -14.47
N LEU A 39 9.97 -2.09 -13.56
CA LEU A 39 10.15 -1.82 -12.13
C LEU A 39 11.57 -1.30 -11.81
N GLN A 40 12.62 -1.88 -12.39
CA GLN A 40 13.97 -1.33 -12.29
C GLN A 40 14.00 0.12 -12.78
N ARG A 41 13.34 0.44 -13.90
CA ARG A 41 13.31 1.82 -14.42
C ARG A 41 12.56 2.81 -13.53
N VAL A 42 11.50 2.37 -12.85
CA VAL A 42 10.83 3.13 -11.78
C VAL A 42 11.81 3.37 -10.62
N LEU A 43 12.40 2.32 -10.07
CA LEU A 43 13.25 2.39 -8.88
C LEU A 43 14.50 3.25 -9.12
N VAL A 44 15.17 3.10 -10.28
CA VAL A 44 16.31 3.95 -10.69
C VAL A 44 15.92 5.43 -10.73
N ASN A 45 14.74 5.77 -11.26
CA ASN A 45 14.27 7.16 -11.29
C ASN A 45 13.97 7.69 -9.88
N LEU A 46 13.31 6.89 -9.02
CA LEU A 46 13.00 7.29 -7.64
C LEU A 46 14.28 7.46 -6.80
N LEU A 47 15.22 6.53 -6.89
CA LEU A 47 16.52 6.60 -6.22
C LEU A 47 17.36 7.79 -6.69
N THR A 48 17.40 8.06 -8.00
CA THR A 48 18.09 9.24 -8.55
C THR A 48 17.54 10.53 -7.96
N ASN A 49 16.21 10.66 -7.87
CA ASN A 49 15.58 11.82 -7.25
C ASN A 49 15.87 11.89 -5.74
N ALA A 50 15.69 10.79 -5.01
CA ALA A 50 15.89 10.73 -3.56
C ALA A 50 17.33 11.08 -3.14
N VAL A 51 18.33 10.57 -3.87
CA VAL A 51 19.75 10.92 -3.63
C VAL A 51 20.05 12.36 -4.04
N ARG A 52 19.49 12.86 -5.16
CA ARG A 52 19.66 14.25 -5.62
C ARG A 52 19.10 15.27 -4.62
N HIS A 53 18.01 14.95 -3.94
CA HIS A 53 17.31 15.87 -3.03
C HIS A 53 17.67 15.67 -1.54
N SER A 54 18.37 14.60 -1.18
CA SER A 54 18.85 14.40 0.21
C SER A 54 20.02 15.33 0.56
N PRO A 55 20.11 15.85 1.80
CA PRO A 55 21.29 16.53 2.30
C PRO A 55 22.53 15.63 2.29
N ALA A 56 23.70 16.24 2.10
CA ALA A 56 24.97 15.49 2.04
C ALA A 56 25.29 14.80 3.37
N GLY A 57 25.20 13.46 3.38
CA GLY A 57 25.46 12.61 4.55
C GLY A 57 24.20 11.93 5.12
N ASP A 58 23.01 12.33 4.70
CA ASP A 58 21.77 11.57 4.96
C ASP A 58 21.64 10.43 3.95
N ARG A 59 21.20 9.25 4.43
CA ARG A 59 20.91 8.09 3.58
C ARG A 59 19.46 8.10 3.11
N VAL A 60 19.25 7.74 1.85
CA VAL A 60 17.93 7.33 1.34
C VAL A 60 17.56 5.99 1.96
N ILE A 61 16.34 5.87 2.49
CA ILE A 61 15.85 4.60 3.07
C ILE A 61 14.99 3.90 2.03
N VAL A 62 15.35 2.67 1.66
CA VAL A 62 14.50 1.79 0.85
C VAL A 62 13.93 0.69 1.73
N SER A 63 12.61 0.60 1.82
CA SER A 63 11.93 -0.45 2.57
C SER A 63 10.89 -1.17 1.72
N THR A 64 10.64 -2.44 2.06
CA THR A 64 9.56 -3.22 1.44
C THR A 64 8.66 -3.82 2.51
N SER A 65 7.35 -3.88 2.22
CA SER A 65 6.34 -4.40 3.16
C SER A 65 5.12 -4.94 2.44
N ARG A 66 4.47 -5.97 2.99
CA ARG A 66 3.15 -6.44 2.52
C ARG A 66 2.02 -5.63 3.15
N LEU A 67 1.10 -5.12 2.32
CA LEU A 67 -0.17 -4.52 2.74
C LEU A 67 -1.33 -5.26 2.04
N GLY A 68 -1.90 -6.25 2.74
CA GLY A 68 -2.94 -7.12 2.19
C GLY A 68 -2.45 -7.85 0.94
N GLU A 69 -3.08 -7.58 -0.21
CA GLU A 69 -2.79 -8.23 -1.50
C GLU A 69 -1.79 -7.47 -2.38
N ARG A 70 -1.09 -6.50 -1.78
CA ARG A 70 -0.09 -5.66 -2.44
C ARG A 70 1.21 -5.70 -1.66
N ALA A 71 2.31 -5.60 -2.38
CA ALA A 71 3.58 -5.14 -1.83
C ALA A 71 3.66 -3.62 -1.97
N GLU A 72 4.35 -3.00 -1.02
CA GLU A 72 4.75 -1.61 -1.09
C GLU A 72 6.28 -1.54 -1.06
N ILE A 73 6.87 -0.83 -2.02
CA ILE A 73 8.28 -0.43 -2.00
C ILE A 73 8.30 1.07 -1.71
N ARG A 74 8.87 1.47 -0.58
CA ARG A 74 9.03 2.87 -0.20
C ARG A 74 10.47 3.30 -0.45
N VAL A 75 10.64 4.46 -1.07
CA VAL A 75 11.93 5.16 -1.22
C VAL A 75 11.78 6.50 -0.51
N ALA A 76 12.42 6.66 0.64
CA ALA A 76 12.29 7.83 1.51
C ALA A 76 13.60 8.63 1.56
N ASP A 77 13.53 9.91 1.18
CA ASP A 77 14.63 10.86 1.27
C ASP A 77 14.52 11.77 2.50
N ARG A 78 15.50 12.67 2.65
CA ARG A 78 15.59 13.70 3.70
C ARG A 78 15.60 15.13 3.16
N GLY A 79 15.10 15.34 1.94
CA GLY A 79 15.09 16.63 1.26
C GLY A 79 14.03 17.61 1.77
N GLU A 80 13.79 18.65 0.99
CA GLU A 80 12.77 19.68 1.26
C GLU A 80 11.32 19.15 1.16
N GLY A 81 11.12 17.94 0.61
CA GLY A 81 9.81 17.34 0.37
C GLY A 81 9.10 17.91 -0.85
N ILE A 82 7.80 17.60 -0.98
CA ILE A 82 6.88 18.24 -1.94
C ILE A 82 5.62 18.62 -1.18
N PRO A 83 5.20 19.91 -1.20
CA PRO A 83 3.96 20.37 -0.60
C PRO A 83 2.75 19.56 -1.07
N GLU A 84 1.81 19.27 -0.16
CA GLU A 84 0.68 18.35 -0.41
C GLU A 84 -0.16 18.76 -1.64
N ASP A 85 -0.40 20.07 -1.81
CA ASP A 85 -1.09 20.67 -2.94
C ASP A 85 -0.38 20.46 -4.30
N GLN A 86 0.93 20.18 -4.27
CA GLN A 86 1.79 20.03 -5.45
C GLN A 86 2.11 18.57 -5.78
N ARG A 87 1.87 17.60 -4.88
CA ARG A 87 2.24 16.18 -5.08
C ARG A 87 1.66 15.55 -6.34
N GLU A 88 0.35 15.70 -6.56
CA GLU A 88 -0.28 15.21 -7.80
C GLU A 88 0.27 15.94 -9.04
N SER A 89 0.58 17.23 -8.91
CA SER A 89 1.15 18.01 -10.02
C SER A 89 2.57 17.56 -10.38
N ALA A 90 3.38 17.09 -9.43
CA ALA A 90 4.74 16.62 -9.65
C ALA A 90 4.84 15.34 -10.52
N PHE A 91 3.72 14.62 -10.68
CA PHE A 91 3.61 13.49 -11.61
C PHE A 91 3.22 13.90 -13.05
N LEU A 92 2.97 15.18 -13.32
CA LEU A 92 2.70 15.65 -14.68
C LEU A 92 4.00 15.74 -15.51
N PRO A 93 3.93 15.57 -16.84
CA PRO A 93 5.08 15.79 -17.72
C PRO A 93 5.65 17.21 -17.65
N PHE A 94 6.97 17.33 -17.86
CA PHE A 94 7.73 18.59 -17.95
C PHE A 94 7.81 19.42 -16.65
N GLN A 95 7.50 18.82 -15.51
CA GLN A 95 7.53 19.50 -14.21
C GLN A 95 8.95 19.66 -13.69
N ARG A 96 9.26 20.86 -13.18
CA ARG A 96 10.55 21.26 -12.60
C ARG A 96 10.28 22.04 -11.31
N HIS A 97 10.21 21.33 -10.18
CA HIS A 97 10.12 21.98 -8.86
C HIS A 97 11.51 22.45 -8.45
N GLY A 98 11.71 23.77 -8.34
CA GLY A 98 12.95 24.43 -7.90
C GLY A 98 14.17 24.35 -8.84
N ASP A 99 14.30 23.30 -9.65
CA ASP A 99 15.52 23.03 -10.41
C ASP A 99 15.62 23.83 -11.73
N THR A 100 16.57 24.76 -11.80
CA THR A 100 16.83 25.62 -12.97
C THR A 100 17.97 25.12 -13.87
N ASP A 101 18.73 24.08 -13.46
CA ASP A 101 19.90 23.64 -14.23
C ASP A 101 19.52 22.87 -15.49
N ASN A 102 20.17 23.18 -16.62
CA ASN A 102 19.88 22.57 -17.92
C ASN A 102 20.57 21.21 -18.15
N THR A 103 21.15 20.63 -17.10
CA THR A 103 21.71 19.27 -17.08
C THR A 103 20.69 18.21 -16.66
N THR A 104 19.66 18.59 -15.90
CA THR A 104 18.57 17.68 -15.49
C THR A 104 17.66 17.36 -16.68
N GLY A 105 17.14 16.11 -16.73
CA GLY A 105 16.27 15.64 -17.80
C GLY A 105 14.93 16.40 -17.92
N LEU A 106 14.16 16.07 -18.96
CA LEU A 106 12.97 16.79 -19.45
C LEU A 106 11.74 16.86 -18.48
N GLY A 107 11.89 16.66 -17.17
CA GLY A 107 10.76 16.65 -16.22
C GLY A 107 9.77 15.49 -16.48
N LEU A 108 10.23 14.41 -17.11
CA LEU A 108 9.40 13.25 -17.47
C LEU A 108 9.53 12.07 -16.49
N GLY A 109 10.49 12.11 -15.56
CA GLY A 109 10.88 10.98 -14.73
C GLY A 109 9.75 10.40 -13.87
N LEU A 110 9.11 11.25 -13.05
CA LEU A 110 8.00 10.85 -12.20
C LEU A 110 6.74 10.48 -13.01
N ALA A 111 6.44 11.21 -14.09
CA ALA A 111 5.33 10.93 -14.99
C ALA A 111 5.44 9.53 -15.64
N LEU A 112 6.61 9.20 -16.19
CA LEU A 112 6.90 7.87 -16.74
C LEU A 112 6.89 6.80 -15.65
N SER A 113 7.45 7.09 -14.47
CA SER A 113 7.46 6.14 -13.34
C SER A 113 6.06 5.78 -12.88
N ARG A 114 5.14 6.76 -12.82
CA ARG A 114 3.73 6.54 -12.49
C ARG A 114 3.04 5.73 -13.59
N GLY A 115 3.23 6.09 -14.86
CA GLY A 115 2.68 5.32 -15.98
C GLY A 115 3.18 3.87 -16.06
N PHE A 116 4.43 3.59 -15.69
CA PHE A 116 4.95 2.23 -15.58
C PHE A 116 4.37 1.48 -14.37
N ALA A 117 4.24 2.13 -13.21
CA ALA A 117 3.60 1.53 -12.04
C ALA A 117 2.13 1.16 -12.34
N GLU A 118 1.35 2.12 -12.84
CA GLU A 118 -0.05 1.93 -13.25
C GLU A 118 -0.19 0.86 -14.35
N GLY A 119 0.73 0.84 -15.32
CA GLY A 119 0.81 -0.20 -16.37
C GLY A 119 1.06 -1.63 -15.84
N MET A 120 1.62 -1.77 -14.64
CA MET A 120 1.76 -3.06 -13.94
C MET A 120 0.57 -3.39 -13.02
N GLY A 121 -0.52 -2.61 -13.05
CA GLY A 121 -1.61 -2.68 -12.07
C GLY A 121 -1.24 -2.10 -10.70
N GLY A 122 -0.13 -1.37 -10.66
CA GLY A 122 0.41 -0.68 -9.50
C GLY A 122 -0.20 0.70 -9.27
N THR A 123 0.35 1.40 -8.27
CA THR A 123 0.24 2.85 -8.11
C THR A 123 1.62 3.41 -7.74
N LEU A 124 1.82 4.70 -7.96
CA LEU A 124 2.94 5.47 -7.41
C LEU A 124 2.39 6.72 -6.73
N THR A 125 2.61 6.86 -5.44
CA THR A 125 2.17 7.99 -4.61
C THR A 125 3.34 8.67 -3.91
N ALA A 126 3.08 9.84 -3.32
CA ALA A 126 4.05 10.62 -2.56
C ALA A 126 3.49 10.98 -1.17
N GLU A 127 4.27 10.71 -0.14
CA GLU A 127 3.96 10.86 1.29
C GLU A 127 5.06 11.69 1.97
N ASP A 128 4.79 12.27 3.14
CA ASP A 128 5.82 12.94 3.94
C ASP A 128 6.73 11.91 4.63
N THR A 129 8.05 12.07 4.54
CA THR A 129 8.97 11.29 5.37
C THR A 129 8.88 11.79 6.82
N PRO A 130 8.63 10.92 7.83
CA PRO A 130 8.62 11.32 9.23
C PRO A 130 9.97 11.93 9.66
N GLY A 131 9.94 13.22 10.03
CA GLY A 131 11.14 14.02 10.35
C GLY A 131 11.66 14.90 9.20
N GLY A 132 10.97 14.97 8.06
CA GLY A 132 11.36 15.75 6.89
C GLY A 132 11.88 14.86 5.75
N GLY A 133 11.64 15.31 4.51
CA GLY A 133 11.87 14.57 3.26
C GLY A 133 10.59 14.06 2.59
N LEU A 134 10.74 13.49 1.39
CA LEU A 134 9.69 12.86 0.61
C LEU A 134 9.79 11.34 0.68
N THR A 135 8.65 10.65 0.83
CA THR A 135 8.54 9.19 0.70
C THR A 135 7.74 8.86 -0.56
N MET A 136 8.40 8.26 -1.54
CA MET A 136 7.78 7.77 -2.77
C MET A 136 7.36 6.31 -2.57
N VAL A 137 6.08 5.99 -2.79
CA VAL A 137 5.51 4.66 -2.52
C VAL A 137 5.05 4.00 -3.82
N VAL A 138 5.70 2.91 -4.20
CA VAL A 138 5.29 2.02 -5.30
C VAL A 138 4.46 0.89 -4.71
N SER A 139 3.16 0.85 -4.95
CA SER A 139 2.28 -0.24 -4.48
C SER A 139 1.92 -1.17 -5.63
N LEU A 140 2.37 -2.43 -5.59
CA LEU A 140 2.21 -3.41 -6.68
C LEU A 140 1.45 -4.67 -6.22
N PRO A 141 0.63 -5.29 -7.09
CA PRO A 141 -0.04 -6.54 -6.76
C PRO A 141 0.97 -7.69 -6.57
N LEU A 142 0.69 -8.59 -5.63
CA LEU A 142 1.43 -9.84 -5.49
C LEU A 142 1.12 -10.78 -6.68
N ALA A 143 2.06 -11.66 -7.00
CA ALA A 143 1.90 -12.70 -8.03
C ALA A 143 1.06 -13.89 -7.51
N GLU A 144 1.24 -14.21 -6.22
CA GLU A 144 0.35 -15.06 -5.46
C GLU A 144 -0.53 -14.18 -4.58
N ALA A 145 -1.79 -14.00 -4.98
CA ALA A 145 -2.83 -13.77 -3.99
C ALA A 145 -3.04 -15.09 -3.24
N PRO A 146 -3.18 -15.12 -1.89
CA PRO A 146 -3.67 -16.30 -1.19
C PRO A 146 -4.99 -16.70 -1.83
N GLY A 147 -5.05 -17.92 -2.34
CA GLY A 147 -6.21 -18.37 -3.08
C GLY A 147 -7.47 -18.16 -2.24
N SER A 148 -8.52 -17.62 -2.87
CA SER A 148 -9.88 -17.86 -2.40
C SER A 148 -10.14 -19.36 -2.61
N GLU A 149 -9.67 -20.17 -1.68
CA GLU A 149 -9.92 -21.60 -1.58
C GLU A 149 -11.40 -21.75 -1.20
N VAL A 150 -12.26 -21.53 -2.19
CA VAL A 150 -13.66 -21.94 -2.16
C VAL A 150 -13.60 -23.46 -1.96
N PRO A 151 -14.04 -23.98 -0.80
CA PRO A 151 -13.96 -25.41 -0.56
C PRO A 151 -14.82 -26.10 -1.61
N ASP A 152 -14.24 -27.04 -2.35
CA ASP A 152 -14.96 -27.80 -3.37
C ASP A 152 -16.16 -28.49 -2.71
N PRO A 153 -17.41 -28.10 -3.05
CA PRO A 153 -18.59 -28.65 -2.41
C PRO A 153 -18.79 -30.14 -2.71
N ASP A 154 -18.20 -30.63 -3.81
CA ASP A 154 -18.32 -32.02 -4.27
C ASP A 154 -17.20 -32.92 -3.68
N ALA A 155 -16.28 -32.39 -2.86
CA ALA A 155 -15.22 -33.15 -2.20
C ALA A 155 -15.72 -34.17 -1.15
N LEU A 156 -17.02 -34.24 -0.87
CA LEU A 156 -17.64 -35.21 0.04
C LEU A 156 -17.94 -36.57 -0.63
N VAL A 157 -16.89 -37.18 -1.17
CA VAL A 157 -16.64 -38.63 -1.31
C VAL A 157 -17.78 -39.49 -1.85
N ASP A 158 -17.62 -39.92 -3.11
CA ASP A 158 -18.33 -41.07 -3.66
C ASP A 158 -17.72 -42.41 -3.18
N GLY A 159 -18.57 -43.45 -3.02
CA GLY A 159 -18.16 -44.86 -2.91
C GLY A 159 -17.74 -45.43 -1.55
N HIS A 160 -18.69 -46.06 -0.82
CA HIS A 160 -18.75 -47.54 -0.76
C HIS A 160 -19.90 -48.09 0.09
N ASP A 161 -20.62 -49.10 -0.45
CA ASP A 161 -21.54 -49.94 0.34
C ASP A 161 -20.82 -50.80 1.39
N ARG A 162 -21.24 -50.69 2.65
CA ARG A 162 -21.35 -51.82 3.60
C ARG A 162 -22.52 -51.60 4.56
N GLU A 163 -23.30 -52.66 4.79
CA GLU A 163 -24.41 -52.66 5.74
C GLU A 163 -23.95 -52.70 7.22
N THR A 164 -24.95 -52.55 8.10
CA THR A 164 -24.97 -52.87 9.55
C THR A 164 -24.46 -51.81 10.54
N GLY A 165 -25.25 -51.61 11.62
CA GLY A 165 -24.77 -51.01 12.87
C GLY A 165 -25.12 -49.54 13.12
N SER A 166 -26.38 -49.22 13.43
CA SER A 166 -26.67 -48.01 14.20
C SER A 166 -26.35 -48.24 15.69
N PRO A 167 -25.64 -47.30 16.31
CA PRO A 167 -26.03 -46.82 17.63
C PRO A 167 -26.06 -45.27 17.69
N PHE A 168 -26.39 -44.74 18.88
CA PHE A 168 -26.42 -43.31 19.24
C PHE A 168 -27.52 -42.45 18.62
N SER A 169 -28.74 -42.68 19.10
CA SER A 169 -29.71 -41.59 19.30
C SER A 169 -29.13 -40.55 20.28
N PHE A 170 -29.22 -39.27 19.95
CA PHE A 170 -28.97 -38.15 20.86
C PHE A 170 -30.28 -37.40 21.14
N PRO A 171 -30.57 -37.00 22.40
CA PRO A 171 -31.85 -36.41 22.77
C PRO A 171 -31.93 -34.92 22.43
N SER A 172 -33.04 -34.49 21.81
CA SER A 172 -33.34 -33.09 21.52
C SER A 172 -33.47 -32.27 22.81
N ARG A 173 -32.59 -31.28 23.03
CA ARG A 173 -32.83 -30.23 24.02
C ARG A 173 -33.85 -29.23 23.47
N LYS A 174 -34.86 -28.91 24.28
CA LYS A 174 -35.86 -27.89 23.95
C LYS A 174 -35.24 -26.49 24.05
N VAL A 175 -35.67 -25.60 23.16
CA VAL A 175 -35.47 -24.15 23.29
C VAL A 175 -36.35 -23.64 24.44
N PRO A 176 -35.84 -22.78 25.35
CA PRO A 176 -36.68 -22.00 26.25
C PRO A 176 -37.26 -20.79 25.50
N GLU A 177 -38.58 -20.67 25.45
CA GLU A 177 -39.23 -19.43 25.01
C GLU A 177 -39.06 -18.35 26.09
N THR A 178 -38.58 -17.16 25.72
CA THR A 178 -38.62 -15.98 26.59
C THR A 178 -39.66 -15.01 26.06
N ARG A 179 -40.81 -14.93 26.76
CA ARG A 179 -41.96 -14.10 26.38
C ARG A 179 -41.78 -12.65 26.81
N ALA A 180 -42.29 -11.72 26.00
CA ALA A 180 -42.14 -10.28 26.23
C ALA A 180 -43.24 -9.66 27.12
N GLU A 181 -42.84 -8.64 27.88
CA GLU A 181 -43.67 -7.53 28.36
C GLU A 181 -42.90 -6.23 28.02
N SER A 182 -43.41 -5.13 27.44
CA SER A 182 -44.75 -4.55 27.25
C SER A 182 -45.10 -3.37 28.18
N GLY A 183 -44.43 -2.23 27.96
CA GLY A 183 -44.89 -0.86 28.29
C GLY A 183 -44.25 0.10 27.26
N ARG A 184 -44.92 1.03 26.57
CA ARG A 184 -45.93 2.04 26.98
C ARG A 184 -45.40 3.00 28.06
N LEU A 185 -45.47 4.33 27.93
CA LEU A 185 -45.97 5.22 26.85
C LEU A 185 -45.61 6.70 27.21
N ARG A 186 -45.74 7.65 26.25
CA ARG A 186 -45.76 9.14 26.44
C ARG A 186 -44.43 9.84 26.82
N ASP A 187 -44.24 11.16 26.68
CA ASP A 187 -44.80 12.24 25.80
C ASP A 187 -43.85 13.47 25.89
N GLY A 188 -43.96 14.44 24.97
CA GLY A 188 -43.17 15.70 24.96
C GLY A 188 -41.89 15.59 24.11
N ASN A 189 -41.56 16.45 23.13
CA ASN A 189 -41.96 17.83 22.77
C ASN A 189 -41.33 18.95 23.64
N ASP A 190 -41.21 20.13 23.00
CA ASP A 190 -40.58 21.39 23.45
C ASP A 190 -39.04 21.38 23.30
N LEU A 191 -38.41 22.06 22.33
CA LEU A 191 -38.37 23.51 22.02
C LEU A 191 -37.59 24.34 23.05
N ASN A 192 -36.29 24.58 22.80
CA ASN A 192 -35.77 25.96 22.72
C ASN A 192 -34.35 26.09 22.12
N THR A 193 -34.24 26.98 21.13
CA THR A 193 -33.14 27.96 20.95
C THR A 193 -33.80 29.36 21.10
N PRO A 194 -33.11 30.53 21.07
CA PRO A 194 -31.68 30.82 20.91
C PRO A 194 -31.10 31.85 21.92
N THR A 195 -29.84 32.25 21.71
CA THR A 195 -29.14 33.48 22.17
C THR A 195 -27.82 33.57 21.36
N GLU A 196 -27.26 34.66 20.78
CA GLU A 196 -27.36 36.15 20.93
C GLU A 196 -26.99 36.63 22.36
N GLU A 197 -26.14 37.61 22.70
CA GLU A 197 -25.37 38.75 22.09
C GLU A 197 -23.84 38.60 22.43
N ASP A 198 -22.82 39.42 22.12
CA ASP A 198 -22.47 40.64 21.32
C ASP A 198 -20.91 40.65 21.16
N PRO A 199 -20.29 41.06 20.03
CA PRO A 199 -18.83 40.94 19.81
C PRO A 199 -17.99 42.14 20.29
N ARG A 200 -16.65 41.99 20.32
CA ARG A 200 -15.66 43.08 20.39
C ARG A 200 -14.40 42.75 19.59
#